data_AF-A0A2V6BNE9-F1
#
_entry.id   AF-A0A2V6BNE9-F1
#
_cell.length_a   1.000
_cell.length_b   1.000
_cell.length_c   1.000
_cell.angle_alpha   90.00
_cell.angle_beta   90.00
_cell.angle_gamma   90.00
#
_symmetry.space_group_name_H-M   'P 1'
#
loop_
_entity.id
_entity.type
_entity.pdbx_description
1 polymer ?
#
loop_
_entity_poly.entity_id
_entity_poly.type
_entity_poly.pdbx_seq_one_letter_code
_entity_poly.pdbx_strand_id
1 'polypeptide(L)'
;HDGKNPYGSLLLVGDQLYGTTANGGDNDLGTVFVINIDGSGYHRLYSFGGKTNNEDGAKPIDNVVLVNGWLYGMTTEGGAHNQGTIFKVSPSHSRPRPTPAPRPTPRG
;
A
#
# COMPACT_ATOMS: atom_id res chain seq x y z
N HIS A 1 -8.52 0.91 -14.80
CA HIS A 1 -8.56 -0.23 -13.86
C HIS A 1 -7.40 -1.12 -14.25
N ASP A 2 -6.29 -1.02 -13.52
CA ASP A 2 -4.95 -1.28 -14.09
C ASP A 2 -4.30 -2.54 -13.51
N GLY A 3 -5.08 -3.42 -12.89
CA GLY A 3 -4.56 -4.66 -12.32
C GLY A 3 -4.38 -5.74 -13.38
N LYS A 4 -3.13 -6.15 -13.63
CA LYS A 4 -2.79 -7.32 -14.46
C LYS A 4 -1.96 -8.30 -13.62
N ASN A 5 -2.34 -9.58 -13.63
CA ASN A 5 -1.72 -10.67 -12.88
C ASN A 5 -1.60 -10.44 -11.35
N PRO A 6 -2.70 -10.45 -10.57
CA PRO A 6 -2.61 -10.45 -9.12
C PRO A 6 -2.02 -11.79 -8.63
N TYR A 7 -0.75 -11.78 -8.23
CA TYR A 7 -0.12 -12.89 -7.54
C TYR A 7 -0.18 -12.59 -6.03
N GLY A 8 -1.16 -13.13 -5.33
CA GLY A 8 -1.32 -12.94 -3.89
C GLY A 8 -2.77 -13.05 -3.44
N SER A 9 -2.98 -13.34 -2.15
CA SER A 9 -4.31 -13.21 -1.54
C SER A 9 -4.59 -11.73 -1.22
N LEU A 10 -5.75 -11.43 -0.64
CA LEU A 10 -6.06 -10.10 -0.10
C LEU A 10 -5.94 -10.13 1.43
N LEU A 11 -5.38 -9.07 1.99
CA LEU A 11 -5.42 -8.84 3.43
C LEU A 11 -6.71 -8.09 3.77
N LEU A 12 -7.62 -8.73 4.52
CA LEU A 12 -8.81 -8.08 5.06
C LEU A 12 -8.50 -7.41 6.40
N VAL A 13 -8.79 -6.11 6.51
CA VAL A 13 -8.70 -5.34 7.77
C VAL A 13 -9.97 -4.49 7.91
N GLY A 14 -10.84 -4.87 8.85
CA GLY A 14 -12.19 -4.28 8.93
C GLY A 14 -12.97 -4.58 7.64
N ASP A 15 -13.52 -3.53 7.01
CA ASP A 15 -14.27 -3.63 5.74
C ASP A 15 -13.40 -3.35 4.50
N GLN A 16 -12.07 -3.37 4.65
CA GLN A 16 -11.13 -3.03 3.59
C GLN A 16 -10.21 -4.20 3.24
N LEU A 17 -10.10 -4.46 1.94
CA LEU A 17 -9.21 -5.44 1.33
C LEU A 17 -7.99 -4.71 0.78
N TYR A 18 -6.82 -5.11 1.24
CA TYR A 18 -5.54 -4.61 0.79
C TYR A 18 -4.84 -5.66 -0.07
N GLY A 19 -4.20 -5.24 -1.14
CA GLY A 19 -3.54 -6.16 -2.04
C GLY A 19 -2.50 -5.49 -2.91
N THR A 20 -1.83 -6.31 -3.70
CA THR A 20 -0.85 -5.87 -4.69
C THR A 20 -1.17 -6.42 -6.07
N THR A 21 -0.76 -5.68 -7.09
CA THR A 21 -0.78 -6.16 -8.49
C THR A 21 0.65 -6.22 -9.00
N ALA A 22 1.05 -7.33 -9.61
CA ALA A 22 2.41 -7.47 -10.13
C ALA A 22 2.65 -6.57 -11.36
N ASN A 23 1.59 -6.29 -12.12
CA ASN A 23 1.58 -5.34 -13.22
C ASN A 23 0.52 -4.24 -12.98
N GLY A 24 0.64 -3.13 -13.68
CA GLY A 24 -0.13 -1.90 -13.45
C GLY A 24 0.69 -0.78 -12.84
N GLY A 25 0.03 0.36 -12.58
CA GLY A 25 0.70 1.57 -12.11
C GLY A 25 1.33 2.36 -13.25
N ASP A 26 2.15 3.35 -12.90
CA ASP A 26 2.63 4.36 -13.85
C ASP A 26 3.64 3.80 -14.87
N ASN A 27 4.36 2.73 -14.51
CA ASN A 27 5.39 2.07 -15.34
C ASN A 27 5.13 0.57 -15.57
N ASP A 28 3.92 0.08 -15.29
CA ASP A 28 3.56 -1.35 -15.34
C ASP A 28 4.36 -2.26 -14.39
N LEU A 29 4.98 -1.68 -13.36
CA LEU A 29 5.81 -2.36 -12.36
C LEU A 29 5.06 -2.76 -11.08
N GLY A 30 3.74 -2.57 -11.08
CA GLY A 30 2.86 -3.03 -10.03
C GLY A 30 2.45 -1.95 -9.03
N THR A 31 1.43 -2.27 -8.24
CA THR A 31 0.81 -1.34 -7.29
C THR A 31 0.50 -2.00 -5.97
N VAL A 32 0.36 -1.18 -4.92
CA VAL A 32 -0.35 -1.52 -3.67
C VAL A 32 -1.67 -0.78 -3.71
N PHE A 33 -2.78 -1.48 -3.44
CA PHE A 33 -4.11 -0.89 -3.46
C PHE A 33 -4.94 -1.30 -2.24
N VAL A 34 -6.03 -0.56 -2.04
CA VAL A 34 -7.10 -0.89 -1.10
C VAL A 34 -8.44 -0.80 -1.83
N ILE A 35 -9.39 -1.64 -1.43
CA ILE A 35 -10.77 -1.62 -1.90
C ILE A 35 -11.70 -2.05 -0.76
N ASN A 36 -12.92 -1.54 -0.69
CA ASN A 36 -13.89 -2.03 0.28
C ASN A 36 -14.42 -3.41 -0.12
N ILE A 37 -14.91 -4.20 0.85
CA ILE A 37 -15.51 -5.52 0.59
C ILE A 37 -16.77 -5.47 -0.29
N ASP A 38 -17.43 -4.31 -0.37
CA ASP A 38 -18.56 -4.07 -1.27
C ASP A 38 -18.12 -3.73 -2.72
N GLY A 39 -16.81 -3.72 -2.98
CA GLY A 39 -16.22 -3.38 -4.27
C GLY A 39 -16.09 -1.88 -4.54
N SER A 40 -16.56 -1.03 -3.63
CA SER A 40 -16.40 0.43 -3.72
C SER A 40 -15.05 0.89 -3.17
N GLY A 41 -14.76 2.19 -3.30
CA GLY A 41 -13.62 2.80 -2.59
C GLY A 41 -12.25 2.28 -3.03
N TYR A 42 -12.13 1.76 -4.25
CA TYR A 42 -10.83 1.39 -4.81
C TYR A 42 -9.89 2.61 -4.80
N HIS A 43 -8.72 2.44 -4.18
CA HIS A 43 -7.71 3.48 -4.11
C HIS A 43 -6.31 2.87 -4.26
N ARG A 44 -5.46 3.53 -5.06
CA ARG A 44 -4.06 3.14 -5.21
C ARG A 44 -3.26 3.77 -4.08
N LEU A 45 -2.68 2.94 -3.21
CA LEU A 45 -1.86 3.37 -2.09
C LEU A 45 -0.42 3.67 -2.50
N TYR A 46 0.12 2.90 -3.44
CA TYR A 46 1.49 3.05 -3.94
C TYR A 46 1.60 2.52 -5.38
N SER A 47 2.47 3.14 -6.18
CA SER A 47 2.87 2.66 -7.50
C SER A 47 4.38 2.47 -7.51
N PHE A 48 4.83 1.27 -7.88
CA PHE A 48 6.25 0.95 -7.99
C PHE A 48 6.86 1.53 -9.27
N GLY A 49 8.19 1.67 -9.29
CA GLY A 49 8.91 2.24 -10.43
C GLY A 49 8.93 3.76 -10.45
N GLY A 50 8.55 4.42 -9.35
CA GLY A 50 8.63 5.89 -9.25
C GLY A 50 10.05 6.39 -8.99
N LYS A 51 10.97 5.50 -8.62
CA LYS A 51 12.38 5.82 -8.36
C LYS A 51 13.29 5.44 -9.52
N THR A 52 14.42 6.12 -9.62
CA THR A 52 15.48 5.80 -10.57
C THR A 52 15.86 4.33 -10.41
N ASN A 53 16.00 3.61 -11.54
CA ASN A 53 16.39 2.19 -11.58
C ASN A 53 15.51 1.24 -10.75
N ASN A 54 14.24 1.59 -10.48
CA ASN A 54 13.31 0.77 -9.69
C ASN A 54 13.84 0.47 -8.27
N GLU A 55 14.53 1.43 -7.66
CA GLU A 55 15.05 1.30 -6.29
C GLU A 55 13.97 1.05 -5.23
N ASP A 56 12.72 1.43 -5.49
CA ASP A 56 11.58 1.14 -4.62
C ASP A 56 11.01 -0.28 -4.80
N GLY A 57 11.48 -1.03 -5.79
CA GLY A 57 11.01 -2.38 -6.11
C GLY A 57 10.12 -2.40 -7.36
N ALA A 58 9.86 -3.60 -7.86
CA ALA A 58 9.01 -3.87 -9.02
C ALA A 58 8.43 -5.29 -8.93
N LYS A 59 7.24 -5.48 -9.50
CA LYS A 59 6.48 -6.73 -9.45
C LYS A 59 6.31 -7.20 -8.00
N PRO A 60 5.52 -6.47 -7.19
CA PRO A 60 5.17 -6.94 -5.86
C PRO A 60 4.56 -8.33 -5.94
N ILE A 61 4.99 -9.20 -5.03
CA ILE A 61 4.50 -10.56 -4.92
C ILE A 61 3.74 -10.77 -3.62
N ASP A 62 2.71 -11.61 -3.71
CA ASP A 62 1.95 -12.15 -2.60
C ASP A 62 1.17 -11.10 -1.80
N ASN A 63 0.78 -11.46 -0.58
CA ASN A 63 0.05 -10.64 0.37
C ASN A 63 0.91 -9.54 1.00
N VAL A 64 0.24 -8.45 1.37
CA VAL A 64 0.76 -7.51 2.37
C VAL A 64 0.39 -7.97 3.78
N VAL A 65 1.20 -7.60 4.77
CA VAL A 65 0.90 -7.80 6.19
C VAL A 65 0.77 -6.44 6.90
N LEU A 66 -0.20 -6.31 7.80
CA LEU A 66 -0.38 -5.12 8.62
C LEU A 66 0.38 -5.27 9.94
N VAL A 67 1.38 -4.42 10.16
CA VAL A 67 2.16 -4.39 11.42
C VAL A 67 2.23 -2.96 11.94
N ASN A 68 1.75 -2.74 13.16
CA ASN A 68 1.76 -1.43 13.83
C ASN A 68 1.13 -0.30 12.97
N GLY A 69 0.05 -0.60 12.25
CA GLY A 69 -0.65 0.37 11.39
C GLY A 69 -0.01 0.61 10.03
N TRP A 70 0.94 -0.22 9.60
CA TRP A 70 1.61 -0.11 8.30
C TRP A 70 1.54 -1.41 7.52
N LEU A 71 1.40 -1.31 6.21
CA LEU A 71 1.46 -2.46 5.31
C LEU A 71 2.91 -2.75 4.96
N TYR A 72 3.32 -4.00 5.07
CA TYR A 72 4.62 -4.49 4.62
C TYR A 72 4.41 -5.55 3.55
N GLY A 73 5.30 -5.58 2.57
CA GLY A 73 5.28 -6.58 1.52
C GLY A 73 6.63 -6.67 0.82
N MET A 74 6.70 -7.52 -0.19
CA MET A 74 7.92 -7.80 -0.94
C MET A 74 7.71 -7.60 -2.44
N THR A 75 8.78 -7.23 -3.13
CA THR A 75 8.86 -7.20 -4.59
C THR A 75 9.86 -8.24 -5.06
N THR A 76 9.66 -8.84 -6.24
CA THR A 76 10.62 -9.79 -6.82
C THR A 76 11.71 -9.12 -7.64
N GLU A 77 11.46 -7.90 -8.11
CA GLU A 77 12.39 -7.13 -8.94
C GLU A 77 12.64 -5.75 -8.31
N GLY A 78 13.61 -5.02 -8.82
CA GLY A 78 14.06 -3.73 -8.28
C GLY A 78 15.05 -3.85 -7.12
N GLY A 79 15.40 -2.69 -6.53
CA GLY A 79 16.49 -2.57 -5.56
C GLY A 79 17.89 -2.60 -6.21
N ALA A 80 18.94 -2.53 -5.38
CA ALA A 80 20.33 -2.33 -5.82
C ALA A 80 20.86 -3.38 -6.83
N HIS A 81 20.28 -4.59 -6.85
CA HIS A 81 20.69 -5.68 -7.73
C HIS A 81 19.52 -6.31 -8.51
N ASN A 82 18.36 -5.63 -8.57
CA ASN A 82 17.15 -6.17 -9.19
C ASN A 82 16.69 -7.51 -8.59
N GLN A 83 16.95 -7.74 -7.29
CA GLN A 83 16.62 -8.97 -6.56
C GLN A 83 15.39 -8.81 -5.65
N GLY A 84 14.70 -7.68 -5.78
CA GLY A 84 13.56 -7.36 -4.94
C GLY A 84 13.91 -6.49 -3.75
N THR A 85 12.86 -5.94 -3.15
CA THR A 85 12.89 -5.08 -1.96
C THR A 85 11.80 -5.50 -0.98
N ILE A 86 12.01 -5.19 0.30
CA ILE A 86 10.90 -5.13 1.27
C ILE A 86 10.41 -3.69 1.28
N PHE A 87 9.11 -3.49 1.14
CA PHE A 87 8.50 -2.17 1.19
C PHE A 87 7.59 -2.01 2.42
N LYS A 88 7.33 -0.75 2.75
CA LYS A 88 6.37 -0.35 3.79
C LYS A 88 5.51 0.80 3.27
N VAL A 89 4.19 0.67 3.31
CA VAL A 89 3.24 1.65 2.80
C VAL A 89 2.17 1.97 3.85
N SER A 90 1.73 3.22 3.88
CA SER A 90 0.62 3.64 4.74
C SER A 90 -0.70 3.10 4.17
N PRO A 91 -1.54 2.41 4.97
CA PRO A 91 -2.85 1.95 4.52
C PRO A 91 -3.84 3.11 4.27
N SER A 92 -3.55 4.31 4.78
CA SER A 92 -4.35 5.51 4.57
C SER A 92 -3.52 6.67 4.03
N HIS A 93 -4.13 7.50 3.17
CA HIS A 93 -3.56 8.78 2.73
C HIS A 93 -3.72 9.90 3.76
N SER A 94 -4.56 9.70 4.78
CA SER A 94 -4.75 10.65 5.86
C SER A 94 -3.69 10.43 6.94
N ARG A 95 -2.86 11.46 7.17
CA ARG A 95 -2.08 11.60 8.41
C ARG A 95 -2.96 11.20 9.61
N PRO A 96 -2.44 10.49 10.62
CA PRO A 96 -3.20 10.24 11.83
C PRO A 96 -3.73 11.59 12.35
N ARG A 97 -5.06 11.69 12.47
CA ARG A 97 -5.71 12.90 13.00
C ARG A 97 -5.07 13.17 14.37
N PRO A 98 -4.42 14.33 14.59
CA PRO A 98 -3.93 14.67 15.91
C PRO A 98 -5.11 14.61 16.86
N THR A 99 -4.97 13.88 17.97
CA THR A 99 -6.00 13.81 19.01
C THR A 99 -6.37 15.24 19.39
N PRO A 100 -7.65 15.66 19.32
CA PRO A 100 -8.03 17.00 19.72
C PRO A 100 -7.58 17.21 21.17
N ALA A 101 -6.79 18.27 21.42
CA ALA A 101 -6.43 18.63 22.79
C ALA A 101 -7.72 18.80 23.62
N PRO A 102 -7.74 18.36 24.90
CA PRO A 102 -8.90 18.53 25.75
C PRO A 102 -9.30 20.01 25.78
N ARG A 103 -10.59 20.29 25.53
CA ARG A 103 -11.15 21.64 25.55
C ARG A 103 -10.83 22.27 26.92
N PRO A 104 -10.18 23.45 26.97
CA PRO A 104 -9.95 24.11 28.26
C PRO A 104 -11.31 24.37 28.92
N THR A 105 -11.46 23.93 30.17
CA THR A 105 -12.63 24.23 31.00
C THR A 105 -12.74 25.74 31.16
N PRO A 106 -13.93 26.35 30.94
CA PRO A 106 -14.13 27.76 31.22
C PRO A 106 -13.79 28.04 32.69
N ARG A 107 -12.95 29.04 32.97
CA ARG A 107 -12.86 29.59 34.33
C ARG A 107 -14.16 30.36 34.59
N GLY A 108 -14.86 29.98 35.65
CA GLY A 108 -15.92 30.78 36.23
C GLY A 108 -15.39 32.05 36.87
#